data_AF-M5J4F2-F1
#
_entry.id   AF-M5J4F2-F1
#
_cell.length_a   1.000
_cell.length_b   1.000
_cell.length_c   1.000
_cell.angle_alpha   90.00
_cell.angle_beta   90.00
_cell.angle_gamma   90.00
#
_symmetry.space_group_name_H-M   'P 1'
#
loop_
_entity.id
_entity.type
_entity.pdbx_description
1 polymer ?
#
loop_
_entity_poly.entity_id
_entity_poly.type
_entity_poly.pdbx_seq_one_letter_code
_entity_poly.pdbx_strand_id
1 'polypeptide(L)'
;MKKGIYTSLLLATLSFGGVTVISNHTQPAPVEAKSVLKKTFKVGKTATYKGVSLKVNSFQYVEPGEYDSVDEGKHFIVANVTIKNKSRKSYDYNPYDFK
;
A
#
# COMPACT_ATOMS: atom_id res chain seq x y z
N MET A 1 -14.57 22.68 40.01
CA MET A 1 -15.81 21.88 39.79
C MET A 1 -16.77 22.82 39.03
N LYS A 2 -17.42 22.54 37.89
CA LYS A 2 -17.84 21.34 37.16
C LYS A 2 -17.86 21.68 35.65
N LYS A 3 -17.22 20.85 34.81
CA LYS A 3 -17.78 20.00 33.73
C LYS A 3 -18.59 20.72 32.64
N GLY A 4 -17.99 20.77 31.44
CA GLY A 4 -18.59 21.25 30.20
C GLY A 4 -19.73 20.34 29.70
N ILE A 5 -20.67 20.98 29.02
CA ILE A 5 -21.90 20.40 28.49
C ILE A 5 -21.59 19.94 27.06
N TYR A 6 -21.66 18.64 26.79
CA TYR A 6 -21.67 18.12 25.42
C TYR A 6 -23.12 17.87 25.00
N THR A 7 -23.56 18.67 24.04
CA THR A 7 -24.87 18.59 23.39
C THR A 7 -24.99 17.27 22.62
N SER A 8 -25.93 16.42 23.03
CA SER A 8 -26.31 15.21 22.30
C SER A 8 -27.07 15.59 21.03
N LEU A 9 -26.50 15.34 19.86
CA LEU A 9 -27.24 15.37 18.60
C LEU A 9 -27.62 13.94 18.22
N LEU A 10 -28.93 13.67 18.31
CA LEU A 10 -29.58 12.44 17.91
C LEU A 10 -29.46 12.27 16.39
N LEU A 11 -28.85 11.19 15.91
CA LEU A 11 -28.79 10.87 14.47
C LEU A 11 -29.91 9.87 14.15
N ALA A 12 -30.96 10.33 13.47
CA ALA A 12 -32.06 9.50 12.99
C ALA A 12 -31.62 8.71 11.74
N THR A 13 -31.81 7.38 11.74
CA THR A 13 -31.50 6.53 10.59
C THR A 13 -32.71 6.41 9.66
N LEU A 14 -32.57 6.88 8.42
CA LEU A 14 -33.49 6.61 7.32
C LEU A 14 -33.14 5.27 6.68
N SER A 15 -34.08 4.31 6.72
CA SER A 15 -33.97 3.05 5.97
C SER A 15 -34.54 3.23 4.56
N PHE A 16 -33.68 3.14 3.53
CA PHE A 16 -34.11 2.93 2.15
C PHE A 16 -33.95 1.45 1.80
N GLY A 17 -35.08 0.80 1.47
CA GLY A 17 -35.10 -0.55 0.93
C GLY A 17 -34.60 -0.55 -0.51
N GLY A 18 -33.50 -1.26 -0.76
CA GLY A 18 -32.94 -1.49 -2.08
C GLY A 18 -32.85 -2.98 -2.38
N VAL A 19 -33.45 -3.39 -3.50
CA VAL A 19 -33.38 -4.73 -4.09
C VAL A 19 -31.93 -5.14 -4.33
N THR A 20 -31.54 -6.34 -3.90
CA THR A 20 -30.23 -6.94 -4.21
C THR A 20 -30.30 -7.77 -5.49
N VAL A 21 -29.55 -7.37 -6.52
CA VAL A 21 -29.27 -8.21 -7.69
C VAL A 21 -28.00 -9.00 -7.39
N ILE A 22 -28.09 -10.33 -7.34
CA ILE A 22 -26.95 -11.22 -7.09
C ILE A 22 -26.25 -11.47 -8.43
N SER A 23 -25.08 -10.86 -8.64
CA SER A 23 -24.18 -11.23 -9.73
C SER A 23 -23.20 -12.29 -9.22
N ASN A 24 -23.33 -13.52 -9.69
CA ASN A 24 -22.40 -14.61 -9.39
C ASN A 24 -21.08 -14.39 -10.15
N HIS A 25 -20.23 -13.50 -9.67
CA HIS A 25 -18.83 -13.49 -10.08
C HIS A 25 -18.08 -14.48 -9.19
N THR A 26 -17.76 -15.66 -9.71
CA THR A 26 -16.79 -16.56 -9.08
C THR A 26 -15.44 -15.85 -9.05
N GLN A 27 -15.12 -15.27 -7.90
CA GLN A 27 -13.84 -14.65 -7.60
C GLN A 27 -12.80 -15.77 -7.48
N PRO A 28 -11.74 -15.82 -8.29
CA PRO A 28 -10.66 -16.77 -8.08
C PRO A 28 -10.10 -16.55 -6.66
N ALA A 29 -9.91 -17.64 -5.93
CA ALA A 29 -9.45 -17.59 -4.54
C ALA A 29 -8.15 -16.78 -4.45
N PRO A 30 -7.94 -15.98 -3.39
CA PRO A 30 -6.70 -15.25 -3.20
C PRO A 30 -5.56 -16.27 -3.15
N VAL A 31 -4.67 -16.24 -4.14
CA VAL A 31 -3.41 -16.97 -4.05
C VAL A 31 -2.59 -16.24 -2.99
N GLU A 32 -2.64 -16.72 -1.75
CA GLU A 32 -1.78 -16.24 -0.68
C GLU A 32 -0.32 -16.47 -1.11
N ALA A 33 0.33 -15.40 -1.56
CA ALA A 33 1.77 -15.41 -1.73
C ALA A 33 2.37 -15.63 -0.34
N LYS A 34 2.87 -16.85 -0.07
CA LYS A 34 3.68 -17.14 1.11
C LYS A 34 4.84 -16.15 1.14
N SER A 35 4.70 -15.09 1.95
CA SER A 35 5.74 -14.09 2.12
C SER A 35 6.90 -14.75 2.87
N VAL A 36 7.96 -15.08 2.14
CA VAL A 36 9.21 -15.63 2.70
C VAL A 36 10.05 -14.52 3.38
N LEU A 37 9.54 -13.28 3.42
CA LEU A 37 10.25 -12.12 3.94
C LEU A 37 10.17 -12.06 5.46
N LYS A 38 11.28 -12.41 6.11
CA LYS A 38 11.37 -12.53 7.58
C LYS A 38 11.58 -11.21 8.33
N LYS A 39 11.78 -10.09 7.62
CA LYS A 39 12.14 -8.80 8.23
C LYS A 39 11.51 -7.62 7.49
N THR A 40 10.95 -6.69 8.26
CA THR A 40 10.41 -5.42 7.78
C THR A 40 11.25 -4.27 8.30
N PHE A 41 11.49 -3.28 7.44
CA PHE A 41 12.22 -2.07 7.78
C PHE A 41 11.31 -0.86 7.60
N LYS A 42 11.40 0.11 8.52
CA LYS A 42 10.72 1.39 8.35
C LYS A 42 11.34 2.20 7.20
N VAL A 43 10.53 3.03 6.55
CA VAL A 43 11.01 4.01 5.55
C VAL A 43 12.13 4.85 6.15
N GLY A 44 13.13 5.18 5.32
CA GLY A 44 14.34 5.90 5.70
C GLY A 44 15.45 5.03 6.30
N LYS A 45 15.19 3.75 6.65
CA LYS A 45 16.23 2.82 7.10
C LYS A 45 16.90 2.13 5.93
N THR A 46 18.19 1.83 6.10
CA THR A 46 19.00 1.12 5.12
C THR A 46 19.09 -0.36 5.49
N ALA A 47 18.63 -1.24 4.61
CA ALA A 47 18.90 -2.68 4.68
C ALA A 47 20.12 -3.00 3.82
N THR A 48 20.97 -3.92 4.25
CA THR A 48 22.13 -4.37 3.44
C THR A 48 22.11 -5.89 3.33
N TYR A 49 22.22 -6.39 2.11
CA TYR A 49 22.27 -7.82 1.81
C TYR A 49 23.31 -8.09 0.72
N LYS A 50 24.20 -9.05 0.95
CA LYS A 50 25.27 -9.45 0.00
C LYS A 50 26.06 -8.28 -0.61
N GLY A 51 26.27 -7.21 0.15
CA GLY A 51 27.03 -6.02 -0.30
C GLY A 51 26.20 -5.00 -1.08
N VAL A 52 24.90 -5.21 -1.28
CA VAL A 52 23.98 -4.20 -1.82
C VAL A 52 23.19 -3.59 -0.67
N SER A 53 23.23 -2.27 -0.54
CA SER A 53 22.43 -1.50 0.42
C SER A 53 21.22 -0.90 -0.28
N LEU A 54 20.03 -1.07 0.30
CA LEU A 54 18.77 -0.52 -0.18
C LEU A 54 18.14 0.38 0.89
N LYS A 55 17.63 1.53 0.47
CA LYS A 55 16.90 2.48 1.32
C LYS A 55 15.71 3.04 0.54
N VAL A 56 14.50 2.87 1.09
CA VAL A 56 13.33 3.64 0.65
C VAL A 56 13.43 5.01 1.32
N ASN A 57 13.60 6.07 0.53
CA ASN A 57 13.75 7.43 1.05
C ASN A 57 12.40 8.04 1.39
N SER A 58 11.43 7.89 0.49
CA SER A 58 10.07 8.41 0.62
C SER A 58 9.12 7.63 -0.28
N PHE A 59 7.83 7.77 -0.03
CA PHE A 59 6.78 7.38 -0.97
C PHE A 59 5.68 8.43 -0.96
N GLN A 60 4.95 8.53 -2.06
CA GLN A 60 3.80 9.41 -2.20
C GLN A 60 2.69 8.70 -2.97
N TYR A 61 1.45 8.93 -2.56
CA TYR A 61 0.29 8.58 -3.38
C TYR A 61 0.22 9.56 -4.54
N VAL A 62 -0.15 9.05 -5.71
CA VAL A 62 -0.35 9.87 -6.91
C VAL A 62 -1.71 9.57 -7.48
N GLU A 63 -2.32 10.61 -8.05
CA GLU A 63 -3.52 10.45 -8.85
C GLU A 63 -3.17 9.70 -10.14
N PRO A 64 -4.09 8.87 -10.66
CA PRO A 64 -3.91 8.24 -11.96
C PRO A 64 -3.74 9.30 -13.05
N GLY A 65 -2.88 9.03 -14.05
CA GLY A 65 -2.79 9.86 -15.24
C GLY A 65 -4.06 9.77 -16.11
N GLU A 66 -4.14 10.59 -17.14
CA GLU A 66 -5.29 10.68 -18.06
C GLU A 66 -5.67 9.32 -18.70
N TYR A 67 -4.68 8.44 -18.89
CA TYR A 67 -4.86 7.12 -19.49
C TYR A 67 -4.71 5.96 -18.51
N ASP A 68 -4.53 6.25 -17.22
CA ASP A 68 -4.40 5.23 -16.18
C ASP A 68 -5.76 4.99 -15.52
N SER A 69 -6.10 3.72 -15.29
CA SER A 69 -7.26 3.34 -14.48
C SER A 69 -6.81 2.58 -13.25
N VAL A 70 -7.36 2.94 -12.09
CA VAL A 70 -7.12 2.24 -10.83
C VAL A 70 -8.47 1.79 -10.27
N ASP A 71 -8.58 0.52 -9.87
CA ASP A 71 -9.82 0.02 -9.30
C ASP A 71 -10.18 0.79 -8.02
N GLU A 72 -11.47 0.81 -7.69
CA GLU A 72 -11.95 1.49 -6.49
C GLU A 72 -11.21 0.99 -5.23
N GLY A 73 -10.75 1.94 -4.41
CA GLY A 73 -9.96 1.67 -3.21
C GLY A 73 -8.48 1.34 -3.45
N LYS A 74 -8.02 1.29 -4.70
CA LYS A 74 -6.59 1.16 -5.03
C LYS A 74 -5.99 2.53 -5.36
N HIS A 75 -4.68 2.65 -5.15
CA HIS A 75 -3.93 3.89 -5.40
C HIS A 75 -2.60 3.57 -6.07
N PHE A 76 -2.15 4.47 -6.95
CA PHE A 76 -0.77 4.46 -7.39
C PHE A 76 0.13 5.09 -6.32
N ILE A 77 1.32 4.52 -6.19
CA ILE A 77 2.38 5.08 -5.35
C ILE A 77 3.65 5.25 -6.17
N VAL A 78 4.37 6.33 -5.90
CA VAL A 78 5.73 6.52 -6.38
C VAL A 78 6.65 6.41 -5.17
N ALA A 79 7.56 5.44 -5.20
CA ALA A 79 8.57 5.24 -4.17
C ALA A 79 9.94 5.74 -4.65
N ASN A 80 10.57 6.61 -3.88
CA ASN A 80 11.95 7.01 -4.12
C ASN A 80 12.88 6.05 -3.39
N VAL A 81 13.70 5.31 -4.14
CA VAL A 81 14.59 4.27 -3.61
C VAL A 81 16.03 4.57 -3.98
N THR A 82 16.95 4.42 -3.02
CA THR A 82 18.39 4.39 -3.27
C THR A 82 18.89 2.96 -3.17
N ILE A 83 19.59 2.52 -4.23
CA ILE A 83 20.35 1.27 -4.27
C ILE A 83 21.83 1.64 -4.34
N LYS A 84 22.63 1.14 -3.40
CA LYS A 84 24.07 1.34 -3.37
C LYS A 84 24.79 0.00 -3.39
N ASN A 85 25.49 -0.28 -4.48
CA ASN A 85 26.41 -1.40 -4.54
C ASN A 85 27.70 -1.05 -3.77
N LYS A 86 27.93 -1.73 -2.64
CA LYS A 86 29.15 -1.63 -1.82
C LYS A 86 30.06 -2.85 -2.01
N SER A 87 29.71 -3.75 -2.92
CA SER A 87 30.52 -4.91 -3.24
C SER A 87 31.57 -4.57 -4.31
N ARG A 88 32.50 -5.50 -4.56
CA ARG A 88 33.45 -5.41 -5.68
C ARG A 88 32.91 -6.02 -6.98
N LYS A 89 31.68 -6.54 -6.97
CA LYS A 89 31.03 -7.19 -8.11
C LYS A 89 29.99 -6.26 -8.71
N SER A 90 29.72 -6.38 -10.00
CA SER A 90 28.59 -5.70 -10.62
C SER A 90 27.26 -6.24 -10.07
N TYR A 91 26.26 -5.37 -10.05
CA TYR A 91 24.89 -5.72 -9.69
C TYR A 91 23.97 -5.11 -10.75
N ASP A 92 23.18 -5.94 -11.41
CA ASP A 92 22.25 -5.52 -12.44
C ASP A 92 20.93 -5.11 -11.79
N TYR A 93 20.47 -3.92 -12.13
CA TYR A 93 19.17 -3.44 -11.68
C TYR A 93 18.05 -4.08 -12.49
N ASN A 94 17.02 -4.57 -11.80
CA ASN A 94 15.80 -5.07 -12.40
C ASN A 94 14.57 -4.51 -11.65
N PRO A 95 13.65 -3.79 -12.32
CA PRO A 95 12.44 -3.28 -11.67
C PRO A 95 11.49 -4.40 -11.21
N TYR A 96 11.57 -5.59 -11.79
CA TYR A 96 10.71 -6.73 -11.41
C TYR A 96 11.14 -7.42 -10.10
N ASP A 97 12.27 -7.01 -9.51
CA ASP A 97 12.70 -7.51 -8.20
C ASP A 97 11.87 -6.93 -7.04
N PHE A 98 11.07 -5.89 -7.31
CA PHE A 98 10.23 -5.20 -6.34
C PHE A 98 8.79 -5.75 -6.41
N LYS A 99 8.20 -6.01 -5.25
CA LYS A 99 6.82 -6.51 -5.07
C LYS A 99 6.11 -5.72 -3.98
#